data_AF-A0A3M2DN06-F1
#
_entry.id   AF-A0A3M2DN06-F1
#
_cell.length_a   1.000
_cell.length_b   1.000
_cell.length_c   1.000
_cell.angle_alpha   90.00
_cell.angle_beta   90.00
_cell.angle_gamma   90.00
#
_symmetry.space_group_name_H-M   'P 1'
#
loop_
_entity.id
_entity.type
_entity.pdbx_description
1 polymer ?
#
loop_
_entity_poly.entity_id
_entity_poly.type
_entity_poly.pdbx_seq_one_letter_code
_entity_poly.pdbx_strand_id
1 'polypeptide(L)'
;MAYRILKFSCAEDDADALESMLDDIPVVHAWVRRVDRDTAHAELLVDARDAETAVDRLIERLAPIKCFHVASLPVEAVMPRPRPVRVRGRRERLGRQELYADVLQAAQPSFAFFAFVVLSSIVAAIGLLRGDTAVIIGAMVIAPLLGSNLGLALGTTLGDVPLVVRSAGSGLAGGAVALALALAAGAIWGADPTAPAIAARTHVGYEDVALALASGAACALSVTTGMSSALIGVMVAVALLPPTVTLGMLAGAGHLAAAARAAHLVAINLICVNLAGVVTFLAQGIRPFGWWDAARARRATAIAIAAWTTLLAALVALLARAA
;
A
#
# COMPACT_ATOMS: atom_id res chain seq x y z
N MET A 1 -5.55 15.96 16.64
CA MET A 1 -5.16 16.98 15.66
C MET A 1 -3.75 16.68 15.26
N ALA A 2 -3.61 15.95 14.16
CA ALA A 2 -2.34 15.81 13.46
C ALA A 2 -2.01 17.13 12.74
N TYR A 3 -0.76 17.56 12.80
CA TYR A 3 -0.27 18.74 12.08
C TYR A 3 0.75 18.32 11.03
N ARG A 4 0.92 19.15 10.01
CA ARG A 4 1.92 19.00 8.96
C ARG A 4 2.76 20.26 8.87
N ILE A 5 4.05 20.12 8.61
CA ILE A 5 4.89 21.22 8.15
C ILE A 5 5.04 21.05 6.65
N LEU A 6 4.53 22.01 5.89
CA LEU A 6 4.82 22.13 4.47
C LEU A 6 6.04 23.02 4.33
N LYS A 7 7.11 22.53 3.71
CA LYS A 7 8.30 23.30 3.37
C LYS A 7 8.30 23.64 1.89
N PHE A 8 8.65 24.87 1.58
CA PHE A 8 8.70 25.43 0.24
C PHE A 8 10.07 26.06 0.02
N SER A 9 10.62 25.91 -1.18
CA SER A 9 11.75 26.70 -1.64
C SER A 9 11.45 27.32 -3.01
N CYS A 10 11.71 28.61 -3.15
CA CYS A 10 11.55 29.37 -4.40
C CYS A 10 12.72 30.36 -4.58
N ALA A 11 12.84 30.94 -5.78
CA ALA A 11 13.81 32.01 -6.05
C ALA A 11 13.48 33.28 -5.24
N GLU A 12 14.49 34.09 -4.91
CA GLU A 12 14.32 35.26 -4.03
C GLU A 12 13.33 36.30 -4.59
N ASP A 13 13.27 36.48 -5.92
CA ASP A 13 12.36 37.42 -6.58
C ASP A 13 10.87 37.13 -6.33
N ASP A 14 10.52 35.90 -5.92
CA ASP A 14 9.15 35.45 -5.67
C ASP A 14 8.77 35.44 -4.18
N ALA A 15 9.68 35.83 -3.28
CA ALA A 15 9.47 35.73 -1.82
C ALA A 15 8.32 36.62 -1.32
N ASP A 16 8.21 37.85 -1.83
CA ASP A 16 7.16 38.80 -1.44
C ASP A 16 5.79 38.40 -2.04
N ALA A 17 5.80 37.76 -3.21
CA ALA A 17 4.61 37.14 -3.79
C ALA A 17 4.12 35.97 -2.93
N LEU A 18 5.05 35.20 -2.36
CA LEU A 18 4.72 34.08 -1.48
C LEU A 18 3.97 34.53 -0.22
N GLU A 19 4.40 35.60 0.46
CA GLU A 19 3.69 36.13 1.64
C GLU A 19 2.24 36.51 1.31
N SER A 20 2.02 37.21 0.20
CA SER A 20 0.65 37.58 -0.25
C SER A 20 -0.21 36.36 -0.64
N MET A 21 0.44 35.26 -1.04
CA MET A 21 -0.25 34.02 -1.41
C MET A 21 -0.69 33.19 -0.19
N LEU A 22 -0.11 33.43 0.98
CA LEU A 22 -0.36 32.70 2.22
C LEU A 22 -1.58 33.21 3.00
N ASP A 23 -2.01 34.46 2.77
CA ASP A 23 -3.13 35.09 3.49
C ASP A 23 -4.47 34.35 3.34
N ASP A 24 -4.67 33.63 2.22
CA ASP A 24 -5.90 32.89 1.91
C ASP A 24 -5.87 31.41 2.34
N ILE A 25 -4.76 30.94 2.89
CA ILE A 25 -4.56 29.54 3.28
C ILE A 25 -4.79 29.41 4.79
N PRO A 26 -5.57 28.43 5.27
CA PRO A 26 -5.73 28.20 6.70
C PRO A 26 -4.42 27.63 7.29
N VAL A 27 -3.50 28.53 7.65
CA VAL A 27 -2.21 28.20 8.28
C VAL A 27 -2.31 28.40 9.80
N VAL A 28 -1.80 27.45 10.57
CA VAL A 28 -1.65 27.59 12.03
C VAL A 28 -0.50 28.55 12.33
N HIS A 29 0.62 28.40 11.61
CA HIS A 29 1.75 29.32 11.68
C HIS A 29 2.57 29.26 10.39
N ALA A 30 3.13 30.40 9.98
CA ALA A 30 3.99 30.51 8.80
C ALA A 30 5.34 31.08 9.21
N TRP A 31 6.42 30.45 8.75
CA TRP A 31 7.78 30.94 8.89
C TRP A 31 8.36 31.13 7.50
N VAL A 32 8.62 32.37 7.12
CA VAL A 32 9.36 32.67 5.89
C VAL A 32 10.78 33.07 6.30
N ARG A 33 11.78 32.35 5.80
CA ARG A 33 13.20 32.64 6.03
C ARG A 33 13.90 32.78 4.69
N ARG A 34 14.66 33.86 4.53
CA ARG A 34 15.62 34.02 3.45
C ARG A 34 16.88 33.24 3.84
N VAL A 35 17.27 32.25 3.03
CA VAL A 35 18.39 31.36 3.36
C VAL A 35 19.66 31.79 2.64
N ASP A 36 19.56 32.26 1.40
CA ASP A 36 20.68 32.83 0.63
C ASP A 36 20.19 33.88 -0.38
N ARG A 37 21.11 34.60 -1.06
CA ARG A 37 20.83 35.67 -2.07
C ARG A 37 20.05 35.24 -3.33
N ASP A 38 19.69 33.96 -3.43
CA ASP A 38 18.99 33.40 -4.57
C ASP A 38 17.79 32.51 -4.15
N THR A 39 17.61 32.21 -2.85
CA THR A 39 16.58 31.25 -2.39
C THR A 39 15.87 31.67 -1.11
N ALA A 40 14.53 31.70 -1.20
CA ALA A 40 13.64 31.87 -0.07
C ALA A 40 13.04 30.51 0.33
N HIS A 41 12.98 30.26 1.65
CA HIS A 41 12.33 29.10 2.22
C HIS A 41 11.12 29.52 3.03
N ALA A 42 9.99 28.86 2.82
CA ALA A 42 8.83 28.98 3.70
C ALA A 42 8.54 27.65 4.38
N GLU A 43 8.12 27.70 5.63
CA GLU A 43 7.62 26.57 6.38
C GLU A 43 6.22 26.93 6.90
N LEU A 44 5.21 26.14 6.56
CA LEU A 44 3.83 26.35 6.97
C LEU A 44 3.40 25.21 7.88
N LEU A 45 3.05 25.52 9.12
CA LEU A 45 2.36 24.60 10.00
C LEU A 45 0.87 24.62 9.67
N VAL A 46 0.36 23.54 9.09
CA VAL A 46 -1.05 23.39 8.73
C VAL A 46 -1.68 22.24 9.51
N ASP A 47 -2.99 22.32 9.72
CA ASP A 47 -3.75 21.17 10.20
C ASP A 47 -3.74 20.08 9.12
N ALA A 48 -3.53 18.81 9.50
CA ALA A 48 -3.49 17.70 8.54
C ALA A 48 -4.77 17.61 7.69
N ARG A 49 -5.92 18.10 8.19
CA ARG A 49 -7.20 18.14 7.46
C ARG A 49 -7.19 19.14 6.30
N ASP A 50 -6.39 20.19 6.41
CA ASP A 50 -6.31 21.28 5.43
C ASP A 50 -5.03 21.23 4.60
N ALA A 51 -4.08 20.37 4.97
CA ALA A 51 -2.81 20.17 4.26
C ALA A 51 -2.98 19.88 2.78
N GLU A 52 -3.90 18.99 2.39
CA GLU A 52 -4.14 18.67 0.97
C GLU A 52 -4.71 19.88 0.20
N THR A 53 -5.64 20.60 0.81
CA THR A 53 -6.22 21.82 0.20
C THR A 53 -5.19 22.95 0.11
N ALA A 54 -4.31 23.07 1.11
CA ALA A 54 -3.21 24.02 1.10
C ALA A 54 -2.21 23.69 -0.02
N VAL A 55 -1.80 22.41 -0.13
CA VAL A 55 -0.87 21.95 -1.18
C VAL A 55 -1.48 22.14 -2.58
N ASP A 56 -2.75 21.78 -2.81
CA ASP A 56 -3.40 21.96 -4.11
C ASP A 56 -3.45 23.44 -4.51
N ARG A 57 -3.83 24.34 -3.60
CA ARG A 57 -3.84 25.79 -3.84
C ARG A 57 -2.45 26.36 -4.08
N LEU A 58 -1.46 25.87 -3.34
CA LEU A 58 -0.05 26.24 -3.52
C LEU A 58 0.44 25.80 -4.90
N ILE A 59 0.17 24.55 -5.32
CA ILE A 59 0.55 24.06 -6.66
C ILE A 59 -0.13 24.88 -7.76
N GLU A 60 -1.42 25.20 -7.64
CA GLU A 60 -2.15 26.01 -8.63
C GLU A 60 -1.53 27.41 -8.78
N ARG A 61 -1.18 28.06 -7.67
CA ARG A 61 -0.62 29.42 -7.70
C ARG A 61 0.89 29.45 -8.00
N LEU A 62 1.62 28.37 -7.71
CA LEU A 62 3.06 28.23 -7.98
C LEU A 62 3.36 27.65 -9.37
N ALA A 63 2.34 27.20 -10.11
CA ALA A 63 2.45 26.77 -11.51
C ALA A 63 3.19 27.76 -12.46
N PRO A 64 3.16 29.09 -12.26
CA PRO A 64 3.92 30.04 -13.07
C PRO A 64 5.42 30.12 -12.72
N ILE A 65 5.83 29.65 -11.53
CA ILE A 65 7.18 29.83 -10.99
C ILE A 65 8.07 28.64 -11.38
N LYS A 66 9.27 28.92 -11.93
CA LYS A 66 10.22 27.88 -12.31
C LYS A 66 10.95 27.34 -11.07
N CYS A 67 10.97 26.02 -10.91
CA CYS A 67 11.69 25.27 -9.88
C CYS A 67 11.24 25.52 -8.43
N PHE A 68 10.11 24.91 -8.02
CA PHE A 68 9.71 24.84 -6.62
C PHE A 68 9.74 23.38 -6.11
N HIS A 69 10.15 23.21 -4.85
CA HIS A 69 10.03 21.93 -4.15
C HIS A 69 9.09 22.10 -2.95
N VAL A 70 8.08 21.25 -2.86
CA VAL A 70 7.19 21.17 -1.70
C VAL A 70 7.46 19.87 -0.95
N ALA A 71 7.84 19.96 0.32
CA ALA A 71 7.97 18.82 1.21
C ALA A 71 6.91 18.89 2.32
N SER A 72 6.06 17.87 2.42
CA SER A 72 5.11 17.74 3.53
C SER A 72 5.68 16.80 4.58
N LEU A 73 5.86 17.29 5.80
CA LEU A 73 6.44 16.54 6.92
C LEU A 73 5.38 16.31 8.00
N PRO A 74 5.23 15.07 8.51
CA PRO A 74 4.42 14.82 9.70
C PRO A 74 5.01 15.55 10.90
N VAL A 75 4.17 16.22 11.67
CA VAL A 75 4.58 16.80 12.95
C VAL A 75 4.16 15.86 14.07
N GLU A 76 5.14 15.28 14.75
CA GLU A 76 4.90 14.35 15.87
C GLU A 76 4.28 15.05 17.07
N ALA A 77 4.68 16.31 17.35
CA ALA A 77 4.12 17.11 18.43
C ALA A 77 4.25 18.62 18.16
N VAL A 78 3.24 19.39 18.58
CA VAL A 78 3.25 20.87 18.57
C VAL A 78 2.98 21.38 19.98
N MET A 79 3.84 22.27 20.47
CA MET A 79 3.70 22.96 21.75
C MET A 79 3.95 24.47 21.58
N PRO A 80 3.13 25.36 22.20
CA PRO A 80 1.90 25.06 22.93
C PRO A 80 0.80 24.53 21.98
N ARG A 81 -0.10 23.69 22.50
CA ARG A 81 -1.19 23.13 21.68
C ARG A 81 -2.07 24.27 21.15
N PRO A 82 -2.19 24.44 19.82
CA PRO A 82 -3.09 25.43 19.23
C PRO A 82 -4.53 25.17 19.72
N ARG A 83 -5.31 26.24 19.95
CA ARG A 83 -6.72 26.09 20.37
C ARG A 83 -7.48 25.35 19.25
N PRO A 84 -8.19 24.25 19.55
CA PRO A 84 -8.87 23.47 18.53
C PRO A 84 -10.01 24.30 17.93
N VAL A 85 -9.86 24.72 16.67
CA VAL A 85 -11.01 25.19 15.88
C VAL A 85 -11.87 23.96 15.60
N ARG A 86 -13.03 23.89 16.26
CA ARG A 86 -14.02 22.82 16.07
C ARG A 86 -14.65 22.92 14.68
N VAL A 87 -13.95 22.41 13.67
CA VAL A 87 -14.58 22.09 12.38
C VAL A 87 -15.17 20.68 12.50
N ARG A 88 -16.49 20.60 12.60
CA ARG A 88 -17.24 19.33 12.52
C ARG A 88 -17.03 18.71 11.14
N GLY A 89 -16.55 17.47 11.08
CA GLY A 89 -16.82 16.56 9.95
C GLY A 89 -15.65 16.13 9.05
N ARG A 90 -14.41 16.63 9.20
CA ARG A 90 -13.29 16.22 8.33
C ARG A 90 -12.36 15.23 9.06
N ARG A 91 -12.29 13.98 8.57
CA ARG A 91 -11.43 12.91 9.10
C ARG A 91 -9.95 13.32 8.95
N GLU A 92 -9.14 13.09 9.98
CA GLU A 92 -7.67 13.17 9.89
C GLU A 92 -7.22 12.11 8.88
N ARG A 93 -6.60 12.53 7.77
CA ARG A 93 -6.13 11.67 6.68
C ARG A 93 -4.67 11.99 6.41
N LEU A 94 -3.88 10.97 6.07
CA LEU A 94 -2.59 11.20 5.43
C LEU A 94 -2.81 11.94 4.11
N GLY A 95 -1.95 12.91 3.80
CA GLY A 95 -2.00 13.57 2.51
C GLY A 95 -1.74 12.55 1.41
N ARG A 96 -2.48 12.62 0.30
CA ARG A 96 -2.35 11.69 -0.84
C ARG A 96 -0.91 11.54 -1.33
N GLN A 97 -0.11 12.61 -1.26
CA GLN A 97 1.31 12.60 -1.66
C GLN A 97 2.19 11.78 -0.73
N GLU A 98 1.92 11.80 0.58
CA GLU A 98 2.68 11.03 1.57
C GLU A 98 2.32 9.56 1.46
N LEU A 99 1.02 9.26 1.30
CA LEU A 99 0.55 7.91 0.99
C LEU A 99 1.24 7.36 -0.27
N TYR A 100 1.36 8.18 -1.32
CA TYR A 100 2.03 7.80 -2.55
C TYR A 100 3.53 7.55 -2.34
N ALA A 101 4.23 8.43 -1.61
CA ALA A 101 5.65 8.29 -1.32
C ALA A 101 5.94 7.04 -0.46
N ASP A 102 5.18 6.82 0.60
CA ASP A 102 5.31 5.67 1.51
C ASP A 102 5.10 4.35 0.75
N VAL A 103 4.06 4.30 -0.08
CA VAL A 103 3.74 3.12 -0.89
C VAL A 103 4.79 2.90 -1.97
N LEU A 104 5.27 3.96 -2.63
CA LEU A 104 6.31 3.88 -3.65
C LEU A 104 7.64 3.37 -3.06
N GLN A 105 8.00 3.83 -1.86
CA GLN A 105 9.19 3.37 -1.15
C GLN A 105 9.05 1.90 -0.74
N ALA A 106 7.89 1.51 -0.21
CA ALA A 106 7.61 0.13 0.17
C ALA A 106 7.54 -0.84 -1.03
N ALA A 107 7.18 -0.35 -2.21
CA ALA A 107 7.10 -1.16 -3.44
C ALA A 107 8.46 -1.40 -4.12
N GLN A 108 9.53 -0.73 -3.70
CA GLN A 108 10.84 -0.86 -4.35
C GLN A 108 11.48 -2.24 -4.13
N PRO A 109 11.81 -2.98 -5.21
CA PRO A 109 12.63 -4.17 -5.09
C PRO A 109 14.07 -3.75 -4.76
N SER A 110 14.42 -3.80 -3.48
CA SER A 110 15.78 -3.58 -2.98
C SER A 110 16.47 -4.90 -2.64
N PHE A 111 17.78 -4.89 -2.44
CA PHE A 111 18.50 -6.06 -1.93
C PHE A 111 17.90 -6.54 -0.59
N ALA A 112 17.59 -5.59 0.31
CA ALA A 112 16.94 -5.89 1.58
C ALA A 112 15.57 -6.54 1.39
N PHE A 113 14.77 -6.09 0.41
CA PHE A 113 13.49 -6.71 0.06
C PHE A 113 13.66 -8.20 -0.24
N PHE A 114 14.57 -8.55 -1.14
CA PHE A 114 14.82 -9.95 -1.49
C PHE A 114 15.39 -10.75 -0.31
N ALA A 115 16.28 -10.18 0.48
CA ALA A 115 16.81 -10.84 1.68
C ALA A 115 15.69 -11.18 2.68
N PHE A 116 14.76 -10.25 2.94
CA PHE A 116 13.61 -10.52 3.80
C PHE A 116 12.64 -11.53 3.20
N VAL A 117 12.42 -11.52 1.88
CA VAL A 117 11.62 -12.56 1.19
C VAL A 117 12.26 -13.94 1.37
N VAL A 118 13.58 -14.05 1.21
CA VAL A 118 14.31 -15.31 1.41
C VAL A 118 14.17 -15.80 2.85
N LEU A 119 14.46 -14.93 3.82
CA LEU A 119 14.39 -15.26 5.24
C LEU A 119 12.96 -15.64 5.67
N SER A 120 11.96 -14.85 5.30
CA SER A 120 10.56 -15.14 5.61
C SER A 120 10.09 -16.43 4.97
N SER A 121 10.51 -16.76 3.74
CA SER A 121 10.16 -18.02 3.07
C SER A 121 10.74 -19.23 3.79
N ILE A 122 11.99 -19.14 4.26
CA ILE A 122 12.62 -20.21 5.06
C ILE A 122 11.88 -20.40 6.38
N VAL A 123 11.60 -19.30 7.11
CA VAL A 123 10.88 -19.36 8.39
C VAL A 123 9.46 -19.90 8.19
N ALA A 124 8.76 -19.48 7.12
CA ALA A 124 7.43 -19.98 6.78
C ALA A 124 7.45 -21.48 6.46
N ALA A 125 8.42 -21.95 5.67
CA ALA A 125 8.54 -23.38 5.35
C ALA A 125 8.78 -24.22 6.61
N ILE A 126 9.69 -23.78 7.49
CA ILE A 126 9.94 -24.45 8.79
C ILE A 126 8.68 -24.42 9.66
N GLY A 127 7.97 -23.29 9.71
CA GLY A 127 6.73 -23.15 10.47
C GLY A 127 5.63 -24.10 9.97
N LEU A 128 5.48 -24.24 8.65
CA LEU A 128 4.54 -25.18 8.03
C LEU A 128 4.90 -26.64 8.34
N LEU A 129 6.18 -27.01 8.23
CA LEU A 129 6.64 -28.37 8.56
C LEU A 129 6.44 -28.72 10.04
N ARG A 130 6.64 -27.75 10.94
CA ARG A 130 6.45 -27.95 12.39
C ARG A 130 5.00 -27.83 12.83
N GLY A 131 4.10 -27.36 11.96
CA GLY A 131 2.73 -27.03 12.34
C GLY A 131 2.62 -25.85 13.32
N ASP A 132 3.64 -25.00 13.41
CA ASP A 132 3.70 -23.89 14.37
C ASP A 132 3.09 -22.62 13.76
N THR A 133 1.86 -22.33 14.15
CA THR A 133 1.12 -21.16 13.67
C THR A 133 1.78 -19.84 14.09
N ALA A 134 2.43 -19.78 15.25
CA ALA A 134 3.11 -18.56 15.71
C ALA A 134 4.33 -18.26 14.85
N VAL A 135 5.11 -19.27 14.49
CA VAL A 135 6.25 -19.13 13.56
C VAL A 135 5.79 -18.74 12.16
N ILE A 136 4.69 -19.35 11.68
CA ILE A 136 4.07 -19.00 10.40
C ILE A 136 3.64 -17.52 10.40
N ILE A 137 3.02 -17.04 11.48
CA ILE A 137 2.66 -15.63 11.63
C ILE A 137 3.91 -14.75 11.68
N GLY A 138 4.95 -15.13 12.43
CA GLY A 138 6.22 -14.41 12.47
C GLY A 138 6.85 -14.24 11.10
N ALA A 139 6.82 -15.28 10.27
CA ALA A 139 7.29 -15.20 8.88
C ALA A 139 6.51 -14.19 8.04
N MET A 140 5.19 -14.10 8.22
CA MET A 140 4.35 -13.10 7.54
C MET A 140 4.80 -11.68 7.89
N VAL A 141 5.07 -11.40 9.18
CA VAL A 141 5.49 -10.05 9.63
C VAL A 141 6.81 -9.60 8.98
N ILE A 142 7.71 -10.54 8.71
CA ILE A 142 9.02 -10.26 8.11
C ILE A 142 8.90 -9.95 6.61
N ALA A 143 7.93 -10.54 5.91
CA ALA A 143 7.86 -10.47 4.45
C ALA A 143 7.39 -9.09 3.94
N PRO A 144 8.19 -8.40 3.11
CA PRO A 144 7.88 -7.06 2.62
C PRO A 144 6.92 -7.05 1.41
N LEU A 145 6.04 -8.06 1.27
CA LEU A 145 5.11 -8.18 0.14
C LEU A 145 3.92 -7.21 0.21
N LEU A 146 3.76 -6.51 1.33
CA LEU A 146 2.70 -5.53 1.51
C LEU A 146 2.85 -4.33 0.55
N GLY A 147 4.07 -3.81 0.40
CA GLY A 147 4.32 -2.59 -0.36
C GLY A 147 3.97 -2.74 -1.83
N SER A 148 4.34 -3.86 -2.45
CA SER A 148 4.00 -4.16 -3.84
C SER A 148 2.48 -4.33 -4.05
N ASN A 149 1.77 -4.92 -3.09
CA ASN A 149 0.33 -5.09 -3.21
C ASN A 149 -0.45 -3.78 -2.99
N LEU A 150 -0.04 -2.97 -2.01
CA LEU A 150 -0.58 -1.63 -1.80
C LEU A 150 -0.28 -0.69 -2.97
N GLY A 151 0.92 -0.78 -3.55
CA GLY A 151 1.31 -0.02 -4.74
C GLY A 151 0.47 -0.39 -5.96
N LEU A 152 0.13 -1.66 -6.11
CA LEU A 152 -0.76 -2.13 -7.17
C LEU A 152 -2.18 -1.53 -7.01
N ALA A 153 -2.74 -1.59 -5.80
CA ALA A 153 -4.06 -1.02 -5.50
C ALA A 153 -4.08 0.51 -5.62
N LEU A 154 -3.05 1.20 -5.11
CA LEU A 154 -2.96 2.66 -5.16
C LEU A 154 -2.72 3.15 -6.59
N GLY A 155 -1.79 2.54 -7.33
CA GLY A 155 -1.54 2.85 -8.74
C GLY A 155 -2.79 2.64 -9.60
N THR A 156 -3.54 1.55 -9.36
CA THR A 156 -4.83 1.31 -10.03
C THR A 156 -5.86 2.40 -9.70
N THR A 157 -5.91 2.84 -8.45
CA THR A 157 -6.83 3.91 -8.01
C THR A 157 -6.48 5.26 -8.62
N LEU A 158 -5.19 5.55 -8.77
CA LEU A 158 -4.68 6.80 -9.34
C LEU A 158 -4.59 6.75 -10.87
N GLY A 159 -4.80 5.59 -11.51
CA GLY A 159 -4.57 5.41 -12.94
C GLY A 159 -3.09 5.53 -13.35
N ASP A 160 -2.17 5.34 -12.39
CA ASP A 160 -0.72 5.41 -12.59
C ASP A 160 -0.19 4.06 -13.09
N VAL A 161 -0.16 3.91 -14.42
CA VAL A 161 0.31 2.68 -15.08
C VAL A 161 1.77 2.36 -14.73
N PRO A 162 2.72 3.31 -14.71
CA PRO A 162 4.08 3.06 -14.23
C PRO A 162 4.13 2.46 -12.82
N LEU A 163 3.36 3.00 -11.87
CA LEU A 163 3.29 2.47 -10.50
C LEU A 163 2.70 1.06 -10.48
N VAL A 164 1.64 0.80 -11.25
CA VAL A 164 1.01 -0.53 -11.39
C VAL A 164 2.03 -1.56 -11.89
N VAL A 165 2.75 -1.25 -12.97
CA VAL A 165 3.72 -2.17 -13.57
C VAL A 165 4.89 -2.43 -12.62
N ARG A 166 5.43 -1.38 -11.99
CA ARG A 166 6.53 -1.51 -11.02
C ARG A 166 6.12 -2.34 -9.80
N SER A 167 4.93 -2.08 -9.26
CA SER A 167 4.41 -2.77 -8.07
C SER A 167 4.09 -4.23 -8.39
N ALA A 168 3.44 -4.51 -9.53
CA ALA A 168 3.20 -5.87 -10.00
C ALA A 168 4.51 -6.63 -10.25
N GLY A 169 5.48 -5.99 -10.91
CA GLY A 169 6.81 -6.59 -11.15
C GLY A 169 7.56 -6.93 -9.87
N SER A 170 7.56 -6.02 -8.89
CA SER A 170 8.16 -6.24 -7.56
C SER A 170 7.48 -7.38 -6.81
N GLY A 171 6.14 -7.39 -6.79
CA GLY A 171 5.35 -8.46 -6.18
C GLY A 171 5.56 -9.82 -6.83
N LEU A 172 5.59 -9.88 -8.16
CA LEU A 172 5.86 -11.11 -8.92
C LEU A 172 7.30 -11.60 -8.70
N ALA A 173 8.29 -10.72 -8.68
CA ALA A 173 9.68 -11.10 -8.41
C ALA A 173 9.84 -11.65 -6.99
N GLY A 174 9.27 -10.98 -5.98
CA GLY A 174 9.27 -11.48 -4.60
C GLY A 174 8.53 -12.80 -4.45
N GLY A 175 7.33 -12.91 -5.04
CA GLY A 175 6.55 -14.15 -5.06
C GLY A 175 7.26 -15.30 -5.77
N ALA A 176 7.95 -15.03 -6.88
CA ALA A 176 8.73 -16.03 -7.61
C ALA A 176 9.92 -16.54 -6.80
N VAL A 177 10.64 -15.65 -6.10
CA VAL A 177 11.73 -16.05 -5.18
C VAL A 177 11.19 -16.90 -4.04
N ALA A 178 10.09 -16.47 -3.39
CA ALA A 178 9.45 -17.24 -2.33
C ALA A 178 8.99 -18.62 -2.82
N LEU A 179 8.37 -18.67 -3.99
CA LEU A 179 7.90 -19.91 -4.62
C LEU A 179 9.07 -20.84 -4.97
N ALA A 180 10.15 -20.32 -5.55
CA ALA A 180 11.33 -21.11 -5.90
C ALA A 180 12.00 -21.73 -4.66
N LEU A 181 12.13 -20.96 -3.57
CA LEU A 181 12.64 -21.47 -2.31
C LEU A 181 11.71 -22.50 -1.68
N ALA A 182 10.40 -22.27 -1.73
CA ALA A 182 9.41 -23.21 -1.23
C ALA A 182 9.37 -24.51 -2.05
N LEU A 183 9.54 -24.44 -3.38
CA LEU A 183 9.71 -25.60 -4.25
C LEU A 183 10.94 -26.42 -3.85
N ALA A 184 12.08 -25.77 -3.65
CA ALA A 184 13.29 -26.44 -3.18
C ALA A 184 13.09 -27.07 -1.79
N ALA A 185 12.46 -26.34 -0.87
CA ALA A 185 12.13 -26.85 0.47
C ALA A 185 11.22 -28.08 0.40
N GLY A 186 10.18 -28.06 -0.44
CA GLY A 186 9.28 -29.20 -0.66
C GLY A 186 9.97 -30.40 -1.27
N ALA A 187 10.91 -30.18 -2.20
CA ALA A 187 11.68 -31.26 -2.82
C ALA A 187 12.69 -31.91 -1.86
N ILE A 188 13.26 -31.14 -0.93
CA ILE A 188 14.28 -31.62 0.03
C ILE A 188 13.65 -32.22 1.29
N TRP A 189 12.66 -31.55 1.88
CA TRP A 189 12.06 -31.94 3.16
C TRP A 189 10.73 -32.68 3.03
N GLY A 190 10.11 -32.66 1.84
CA GLY A 190 8.75 -33.14 1.65
C GLY A 190 7.71 -32.16 2.21
N ALA A 191 6.44 -32.42 1.91
CA ALA A 191 5.31 -31.68 2.45
C ALA A 191 4.09 -32.59 2.52
N ASP A 192 3.53 -32.78 3.71
CA ASP A 192 2.33 -33.58 3.90
C ASP A 192 1.07 -32.72 3.67
N PRO A 193 0.27 -32.98 2.63
CA PRO A 193 -0.96 -32.23 2.36
C PRO A 193 -2.03 -32.39 3.45
N THR A 194 -1.93 -33.42 4.29
CA THR A 194 -2.89 -33.70 5.38
C THR A 194 -2.51 -32.99 6.69
N ALA A 195 -1.28 -32.47 6.80
CA ALA A 195 -0.84 -31.74 7.97
C ALA A 195 -1.74 -30.50 8.19
N PRO A 196 -2.30 -30.27 9.40
CA PRO A 196 -3.29 -29.22 9.62
C PRO A 196 -2.87 -27.82 9.15
N ALA A 197 -1.61 -27.45 9.35
CA ALA A 197 -1.06 -26.16 8.92
C ALA A 197 -1.01 -26.01 7.39
N ILE A 198 -0.85 -27.11 6.64
CA ILE A 198 -0.82 -27.13 5.18
C ILE A 198 -2.25 -27.28 4.63
N ALA A 199 -3.03 -28.20 5.19
CA ALA A 199 -4.42 -28.48 4.82
C ALA A 199 -5.30 -27.24 4.91
N ALA A 200 -5.13 -26.41 5.95
CA ALA A 200 -5.85 -25.14 6.11
C ALA A 200 -5.60 -24.12 4.97
N ARG A 201 -4.61 -24.37 4.10
CA ARG A 201 -4.25 -23.51 2.96
C ARG A 201 -4.53 -24.18 1.61
N THR A 202 -5.11 -25.38 1.61
CA THR A 202 -5.56 -26.11 0.41
C THR A 202 -7.08 -26.28 0.35
N HIS A 203 -7.78 -26.02 1.44
CA HIS A 203 -9.22 -25.85 1.45
C HIS A 203 -9.55 -24.38 1.22
N VAL A 204 -10.17 -24.08 0.08
CA VAL A 204 -10.55 -22.72 -0.30
C VAL A 204 -12.06 -22.60 -0.21
N GLY A 205 -12.55 -21.73 0.65
CA GLY A 205 -13.96 -21.49 0.90
C GLY A 205 -14.41 -20.07 0.54
N TYR A 206 -15.70 -19.81 0.72
CA TYR A 206 -16.26 -18.47 0.56
C TYR A 206 -15.82 -17.53 1.71
N GLU A 207 -15.50 -18.11 2.86
CA GLU A 207 -14.92 -17.46 4.03
C GLU A 207 -13.56 -16.81 3.73
N ASP A 208 -12.73 -17.43 2.88
CA ASP A 208 -11.43 -16.88 2.47
C ASP A 208 -11.60 -15.62 1.61
N VAL A 209 -12.60 -15.62 0.72
CA VAL A 209 -12.96 -14.45 -0.09
C VAL A 209 -13.38 -13.29 0.82
N ALA A 210 -14.26 -13.56 1.79
CA ALA A 210 -14.71 -12.55 2.74
C ALA A 210 -13.55 -12.01 3.60
N LEU A 211 -12.70 -12.89 4.10
CA LEU A 211 -11.52 -12.54 4.90
C LEU A 211 -10.53 -11.69 4.09
N ALA A 212 -10.25 -12.07 2.84
CA ALA A 212 -9.32 -11.34 1.99
C ALA A 212 -9.85 -9.95 1.60
N LEU A 213 -11.15 -9.82 1.31
CA LEU A 213 -11.78 -8.52 1.07
C LEU A 213 -11.73 -7.63 2.32
N ALA A 214 -12.06 -8.19 3.50
CA ALA A 214 -12.01 -7.45 4.75
C ALA A 214 -10.58 -7.00 5.11
N SER A 215 -9.58 -7.87 4.93
CA SER A 215 -8.17 -7.54 5.16
C SER A 215 -7.67 -6.46 4.21
N GLY A 216 -7.99 -6.55 2.91
CA GLY A 216 -7.61 -5.51 1.95
C GLY A 216 -8.25 -4.16 2.24
N ALA A 217 -9.52 -4.14 2.66
CA ALA A 217 -10.18 -2.91 3.10
C ALA A 217 -9.54 -2.35 4.38
N ALA A 218 -9.30 -3.20 5.38
CA ALA A 218 -8.64 -2.79 6.62
C ALA A 218 -7.24 -2.21 6.37
N CYS A 219 -6.48 -2.84 5.47
CA CYS A 219 -5.18 -2.35 5.04
C CYS A 219 -5.29 -0.96 4.40
N ALA A 220 -6.10 -0.80 3.35
CA ALA A 220 -6.27 0.49 2.70
C ALA A 220 -6.76 1.57 3.68
N LEU A 221 -7.70 1.24 4.57
CA LEU A 221 -8.14 2.15 5.63
C LEU A 221 -6.97 2.56 6.54
N SER A 222 -6.22 1.59 7.07
CA SER A 222 -5.15 1.84 8.03
C SER A 222 -4.07 2.77 7.48
N VAL A 223 -3.70 2.60 6.21
CA VAL A 223 -2.71 3.46 5.54
C VAL A 223 -3.29 4.86 5.32
N THR A 224 -4.58 5.00 4.98
CA THR A 224 -5.20 6.34 4.84
C THR A 224 -5.38 7.09 6.17
N THR A 225 -5.51 6.36 7.28
CA THR A 225 -5.71 6.94 8.62
C THR A 225 -4.41 7.15 9.40
N GLY A 226 -3.26 6.78 8.84
CA GLY A 226 -1.95 6.93 9.49
C GLY A 226 -1.76 6.03 10.70
N MET A 227 -2.38 4.86 10.68
CA MET A 227 -2.12 3.82 11.68
C MET A 227 -0.71 3.24 11.46
N SER A 228 -0.07 2.80 12.54
CA SER A 228 1.30 2.27 12.52
C SER A 228 1.47 1.14 11.49
N SER A 229 2.48 1.28 10.64
CA SER A 229 2.87 0.32 9.59
C SER A 229 3.06 -1.12 10.08
N ALA A 230 3.40 -1.32 11.36
CA ALA A 230 3.57 -2.64 11.97
C ALA A 230 2.26 -3.45 12.04
N LEU A 231 1.13 -2.80 12.40
CA LEU A 231 -0.19 -3.45 12.43
C LEU A 231 -0.68 -3.81 11.03
N ILE A 232 -0.32 -3.01 10.04
CA ILE A 232 -0.68 -3.18 8.62
C ILE A 232 0.03 -4.39 8.02
N GLY A 233 1.31 -4.58 8.38
CA GLY A 233 2.13 -5.71 7.93
C GLY A 233 1.53 -7.08 8.30
N VAL A 234 1.03 -7.21 9.54
CA VAL A 234 0.43 -8.46 10.03
C VAL A 234 -0.85 -8.83 9.28
N MET A 235 -1.74 -7.86 9.00
CA MET A 235 -3.08 -8.17 8.48
C MET A 235 -3.07 -8.68 7.02
N VAL A 236 -2.12 -8.24 6.19
CA VAL A 236 -2.07 -8.57 4.75
C VAL A 236 -1.02 -9.62 4.42
N ALA A 237 0.10 -9.68 5.15
CA ALA A 237 1.09 -10.72 4.90
C ALA A 237 0.55 -12.13 5.18
N VAL A 238 -0.51 -12.23 6.01
CA VAL A 238 -1.35 -13.43 6.18
C VAL A 238 -1.86 -13.99 4.86
N ALA A 239 -2.16 -13.13 3.88
CA ALA A 239 -2.88 -13.53 2.68
C ALA A 239 -1.98 -14.05 1.55
N LEU A 240 -0.71 -13.64 1.47
CA LEU A 240 0.12 -13.91 0.29
C LEU A 240 1.27 -14.88 0.54
N LEU A 241 2.11 -14.64 1.55
CA LEU A 241 3.31 -15.45 1.75
C LEU A 241 2.99 -16.91 2.13
N PRO A 242 2.16 -17.21 3.15
CA PRO A 242 1.94 -18.59 3.57
C PRO A 242 1.27 -19.47 2.51
N PRO A 243 0.23 -19.01 1.78
CA PRO A 243 -0.30 -19.76 0.65
C PRO A 243 0.73 -19.96 -0.47
N THR A 244 1.58 -18.97 -0.75
CA THR A 244 2.66 -19.10 -1.77
C THR A 244 3.71 -20.13 -1.37
N VAL A 245 4.12 -20.15 -0.10
CA VAL A 245 5.06 -21.15 0.42
C VAL A 245 4.41 -22.53 0.45
N THR A 246 3.13 -22.62 0.83
CA THR A 246 2.40 -23.89 0.81
C THR A 246 2.27 -24.45 -0.61
N LEU A 247 1.94 -23.59 -1.58
CA LEU A 247 1.93 -23.91 -3.01
C LEU A 247 3.28 -24.48 -3.45
N GLY A 248 4.38 -23.79 -3.17
CA GLY A 248 5.72 -24.23 -3.56
C GLY A 248 6.12 -25.54 -2.90
N MET A 249 5.89 -25.69 -1.59
CA MET A 249 6.22 -26.91 -0.87
C MET A 249 5.44 -28.13 -1.39
N LEU A 250 4.14 -27.99 -1.64
CA LEU A 250 3.30 -29.07 -2.17
C LEU A 250 3.69 -29.43 -3.61
N ALA A 251 3.98 -28.43 -4.45
CA ALA A 251 4.43 -28.66 -5.81
C ALA A 251 5.80 -29.35 -5.83
N GLY A 252 6.73 -28.94 -4.96
CA GLY A 252 8.06 -29.53 -4.81
C GLY A 252 8.02 -30.97 -4.29
N ALA A 253 7.06 -31.28 -3.42
CA ALA A 253 6.81 -32.63 -2.92
C ALA A 253 6.02 -33.53 -3.91
N GLY A 254 5.60 -33.00 -5.07
CA GLY A 254 4.87 -33.76 -6.10
C GLY A 254 3.34 -33.80 -5.91
N HIS A 255 2.79 -33.13 -4.91
CA HIS A 255 1.35 -33.06 -4.64
C HIS A 255 0.65 -31.98 -5.49
N LEU A 256 0.65 -32.15 -6.82
CA LEU A 256 0.17 -31.14 -7.76
C LEU A 256 -1.30 -30.75 -7.58
N ALA A 257 -2.17 -31.68 -7.20
CA ALA A 257 -3.58 -31.38 -6.96
C ALA A 257 -3.77 -30.47 -5.73
N ALA A 258 -3.05 -30.73 -4.64
CA ALA A 258 -3.09 -29.90 -3.44
C ALA A 258 -2.40 -28.54 -3.69
N ALA A 259 -1.31 -28.53 -4.46
CA ALA A 259 -0.64 -27.33 -4.93
C ALA A 259 -1.59 -26.45 -5.76
N ALA A 260 -2.35 -27.02 -6.70
CA ALA A 260 -3.32 -26.25 -7.50
C ALA A 260 -4.38 -25.55 -6.62
N ARG A 261 -4.83 -26.19 -5.54
CA ARG A 261 -5.75 -25.56 -4.58
C ARG A 261 -5.09 -24.42 -3.81
N ALA A 262 -3.84 -24.59 -3.36
CA ALA A 262 -3.07 -23.50 -2.74
C ALA A 262 -2.83 -22.34 -3.73
N ALA A 263 -2.59 -22.62 -5.02
CA ALA A 263 -2.51 -21.59 -6.06
C ALA A 263 -3.83 -20.82 -6.23
N HIS A 264 -4.97 -21.52 -6.13
CA HIS A 264 -6.29 -20.88 -6.15
C HIS A 264 -6.45 -19.92 -4.98
N LEU A 265 -6.04 -20.32 -3.77
CA LEU A 265 -6.05 -19.45 -2.59
C LEU A 265 -5.17 -18.20 -2.77
N VAL A 266 -3.94 -18.37 -3.30
CA VAL A 266 -3.05 -17.24 -3.63
C VAL A 266 -3.74 -16.27 -4.60
N ALA A 267 -4.37 -16.79 -5.65
CA ALA A 267 -5.04 -15.98 -6.65
C ALA A 267 -6.23 -15.20 -6.07
N ILE A 268 -7.10 -15.86 -5.30
CA ILE A 268 -8.23 -15.22 -4.61
C ILE A 268 -7.73 -14.11 -3.69
N ASN A 269 -6.73 -14.39 -2.88
CA ASN A 269 -6.18 -13.41 -1.93
C ASN A 269 -5.60 -12.20 -2.64
N LEU A 270 -4.81 -12.40 -3.70
CA LEU A 270 -4.24 -11.32 -4.49
C LEU A 270 -5.34 -10.42 -5.08
N ILE A 271 -6.36 -11.02 -5.70
CA ILE A 271 -7.45 -10.29 -6.36
C ILE A 271 -8.32 -9.56 -5.33
N CYS A 272 -8.74 -10.24 -4.27
CA CYS A 272 -9.61 -9.67 -3.25
C CYS A 272 -8.94 -8.52 -2.52
N VAL A 273 -7.68 -8.67 -2.12
CA VAL A 273 -6.96 -7.60 -1.41
C VAL A 273 -6.77 -6.38 -2.32
N ASN A 274 -6.43 -6.57 -3.61
CA ASN A 274 -6.33 -5.46 -4.57
C ASN A 274 -7.67 -4.79 -4.81
N LEU A 275 -8.73 -5.57 -5.10
CA LEU A 275 -10.06 -5.05 -5.36
C LEU A 275 -10.58 -4.26 -4.15
N ALA A 276 -10.49 -4.82 -2.95
CA ALA A 276 -10.89 -4.15 -1.72
C ALA A 276 -10.06 -2.89 -1.46
N GLY A 277 -8.75 -2.94 -1.73
CA GLY A 277 -7.87 -1.77 -1.63
C GLY A 277 -8.31 -0.64 -2.54
N VAL A 278 -8.55 -0.93 -3.83
CA VAL A 278 -9.02 0.05 -4.82
C VAL A 278 -10.36 0.65 -4.42
N VAL A 279 -11.34 -0.19 -4.08
CA VAL A 279 -12.68 0.26 -3.65
C VAL A 279 -12.59 1.14 -2.40
N THR A 280 -11.74 0.76 -1.45
CA THR A 280 -11.56 1.52 -0.20
C THR A 280 -10.88 2.87 -0.46
N PHE A 281 -9.83 2.92 -1.28
CA PHE A 281 -9.17 4.17 -1.62
C PHE A 281 -10.12 5.13 -2.36
N LEU A 282 -10.95 4.61 -3.28
CA LEU A 282 -11.99 5.39 -3.95
C LEU A 282 -13.06 5.88 -2.97
N ALA A 283 -13.52 5.03 -2.04
CA ALA A 283 -14.48 5.41 -0.99
C ALA A 283 -13.90 6.47 -0.05
N GLN A 284 -12.58 6.46 0.18
CA GLN A 284 -11.87 7.51 0.90
C GLN A 284 -11.66 8.78 0.05
N GLY A 285 -12.00 8.78 -1.23
CA GLY A 285 -11.91 9.96 -2.09
C GLY A 285 -10.52 10.23 -2.64
N ILE A 286 -9.62 9.25 -2.63
CA ILE A 286 -8.32 9.36 -3.31
C ILE A 286 -8.58 9.42 -4.81
N ARG A 287 -8.12 10.50 -5.45
CA ARG A 287 -8.32 10.77 -6.88
C ARG A 287 -6.98 10.98 -7.59
N PRO A 288 -6.91 10.74 -8.92
CA PRO A 288 -5.74 11.04 -9.75
C PRO A 288 -5.32 12.53 -9.70
N PHE A 289 -4.03 12.79 -9.91
CA PHE A 289 -3.49 14.13 -10.16
C PHE A 289 -3.89 14.63 -11.57
N GLY A 290 -4.27 15.90 -11.69
CA GLY A 290 -4.42 16.61 -12.98
C GLY A 290 -5.85 16.73 -13.53
N TRP A 291 -6.28 17.97 -13.81
CA TRP A 291 -7.56 18.29 -14.45
C TRP A 291 -7.68 17.75 -15.89
N TRP A 292 -6.55 17.50 -16.57
CA TRP A 292 -6.52 17.05 -17.97
C TRP A 292 -6.51 15.51 -18.13
N ASP A 293 -6.09 14.74 -17.12
CA ASP A 293 -6.06 13.27 -17.16
C ASP A 293 -7.13 12.58 -16.30
N ALA A 294 -7.90 13.33 -15.52
CA ALA A 294 -8.93 12.78 -14.62
C ALA A 294 -9.96 11.87 -15.33
N ALA A 295 -10.32 12.17 -16.58
CA ALA A 295 -11.25 11.35 -17.37
C ALA A 295 -10.62 10.03 -17.82
N ARG A 296 -9.34 10.05 -18.23
CA ARG A 296 -8.59 8.86 -18.66
C ARG A 296 -8.28 7.97 -17.46
N ALA A 297 -7.85 8.55 -16.35
CA ALA A 297 -7.61 7.85 -15.10
C ALA A 297 -8.89 7.20 -14.56
N ARG A 298 -10.04 7.91 -14.55
CA ARG A 298 -11.33 7.31 -14.17
C ARG A 298 -11.71 6.11 -15.03
N ARG A 299 -11.52 6.19 -16.36
CA ARG A 299 -11.77 5.06 -17.26
C ARG A 299 -10.82 3.90 -16.98
N ALA A 300 -9.53 4.16 -16.78
CA ALA A 300 -8.54 3.14 -16.46
C ALA A 300 -8.87 2.42 -15.14
N THR A 301 -9.20 3.18 -14.09
CA THR A 301 -9.63 2.62 -12.80
C THR A 301 -10.93 1.83 -12.92
N ALA A 302 -11.91 2.31 -13.69
CA ALA A 302 -13.16 1.58 -13.91
C ALA A 302 -12.94 0.26 -14.68
N ILE A 303 -12.08 0.27 -15.70
CA ILE A 303 -11.69 -0.93 -16.46
C ILE A 303 -10.95 -1.91 -15.54
N ALA A 304 -10.03 -1.42 -14.70
CA ALA A 304 -9.31 -2.27 -13.77
C ALA A 304 -10.23 -2.90 -12.72
N ILE A 305 -11.18 -2.14 -12.15
CA ILE A 305 -12.20 -2.68 -11.25
C ILE A 305 -13.01 -3.75 -11.97
N ALA A 306 -13.48 -3.48 -13.18
CA ALA A 306 -14.24 -4.45 -13.98
C ALA A 306 -13.43 -5.72 -14.25
N ALA A 307 -12.13 -5.59 -14.56
CA ALA A 307 -11.22 -6.71 -14.76
C ALA A 307 -11.05 -7.54 -13.47
N TRP A 308 -10.75 -6.89 -12.33
CA TRP A 308 -10.62 -7.57 -11.04
C TRP A 308 -11.92 -8.25 -10.60
N THR A 309 -13.08 -7.61 -10.78
CA THR A 309 -14.38 -8.21 -10.44
C THR A 309 -14.70 -9.39 -11.35
N THR A 310 -14.37 -9.31 -12.64
CA THR A 310 -14.60 -10.41 -13.59
C THR A 310 -13.71 -11.60 -13.26
N LEU A 311 -12.43 -11.34 -12.96
CA LEU A 311 -11.48 -12.37 -12.56
C LEU A 311 -11.88 -13.02 -11.22
N LEU A 312 -12.34 -12.24 -10.25
CA LEU A 312 -12.87 -12.75 -9.00
C LEU A 312 -14.10 -13.63 -9.24
N ALA A 313 -15.06 -13.17 -10.05
CA ALA A 313 -16.26 -13.93 -10.37
C ALA A 313 -15.90 -15.27 -11.05
N ALA A 314 -14.91 -15.29 -11.94
CA ALA A 314 -14.41 -16.51 -12.56
C ALA A 314 -13.79 -17.48 -11.54
N LEU A 315 -12.98 -16.98 -10.60
CA LEU A 315 -12.39 -17.81 -9.54
C LEU A 315 -13.43 -18.34 -8.54
N VAL A 316 -14.43 -17.54 -8.19
CA VAL A 316 -15.54 -17.97 -7.33
C VAL A 316 -16.41 -19.01 -8.04
N ALA A 317 -16.63 -18.86 -9.35
CA ALA A 317 -17.32 -19.87 -10.15
C ALA A 317 -16.53 -21.19 -10.24
N LEU A 318 -15.20 -21.14 -10.31
CA LEU A 318 -14.33 -22.32 -10.23
C LEU A 318 -14.43 -22.99 -8.85
N LEU A 319 -14.51 -22.20 -7.78
CA LEU A 319 -14.71 -22.69 -6.42
C LEU A 319 -16.06 -23.41 -6.27
N ALA A 320 -17.13 -22.83 -6.81
CA ALA A 320 -18.47 -23.42 -6.83
C ALA A 320 -18.57 -24.73 -7.65
N ARG A 321 -17.62 -24.99 -8.56
CA ARG A 321 -17.54 -26.24 -9.32
C ARG A 321 -16.69 -27.32 -8.62
N ALA A 322 -15.88 -26.92 -7.65
CA ALA A 322 -14.96 -27.78 -6.93
C ALA A 322 -15.46 -28.19 -5.52
N ALA A 323 -16.43 -27.45 -4.98
CA ALA A 323 -17.20 -27.77 -3.78
C ALA A 323 -18.35 -28.73 -4.09
#